data_AF-A0A7H1QCJ3-F1
#
_entry.id   AF-A0A7H1QCJ3-F1
#
_cell.length_a   1.000
_cell.length_b   1.000
_cell.length_c   1.000
_cell.angle_alpha   90.00
_cell.angle_beta   90.00
_cell.angle_gamma   90.00
#
_symmetry.space_group_name_H-M   'P 1'
#
loop_
_entity.id
_entity.type
_entity.pdbx_description
1 polymer ?
#
loop_
_entity_poly.entity_id
_entity_poly.type
_entity_poly.pdbx_seq_one_letter_code
_entity_poly.pdbx_strand_id
1 'polypeptide(L)'
;MPTTNSSAGNSGTSAEQYNGFSADERAAMKELAQEQKKAASRRGSRAEKEAAAEHDVPAKIAEMPEADRVLAERIHAIIKTAAPDLTPKLWYGMPAYARDGKVLCHFQSAQKFKSRYAMLGFSDRAALDDGAMWPASYALKELTSAGEERIGALVRKAVG
;
A
#
# COMPACT_ATOMS: atom_id res chain seq x y z
N MET A 1 39.89 -47.59 33.62
CA MET A 1 38.78 -48.28 32.91
C MET A 1 37.69 -48.55 33.95
N PRO A 2 36.47 -48.04 33.75
CA PRO A 2 35.63 -48.46 32.62
C PRO A 2 35.20 -47.31 31.69
N THR A 3 34.86 -47.72 30.48
CA THR A 3 34.45 -46.96 29.29
C THR A 3 32.92 -46.73 29.28
N THR A 4 32.46 -45.71 28.54
CA THR A 4 31.13 -45.47 27.89
C THR A 4 30.74 -43.99 28.05
N ASN A 5 30.11 -43.27 27.13
CA ASN A 5 29.75 -43.49 25.74
C ASN A 5 29.60 -42.09 25.06
N SER A 6 29.90 -42.04 23.77
CA SER A 6 29.76 -40.89 22.87
C SER A 6 28.31 -40.38 22.76
N SER A 7 28.11 -39.07 22.59
CA SER A 7 27.29 -38.54 21.49
C SER A 7 27.32 -37.01 21.49
N ALA A 8 27.88 -36.46 20.40
CA ALA A 8 27.81 -35.06 20.04
C ALA A 8 26.34 -34.65 19.83
N GLY A 9 25.88 -33.66 20.58
CA GLY A 9 24.64 -32.95 20.28
C GLY A 9 24.84 -32.12 19.02
N ASN A 10 24.54 -32.71 17.87
CA ASN A 10 24.33 -32.01 16.61
C ASN A 10 23.07 -31.15 16.77
N SER A 11 23.23 -29.92 17.26
CA SER A 11 22.19 -28.90 17.22
C SER A 11 22.02 -28.48 15.75
N GLY A 12 21.22 -29.28 15.04
CA GLY A 12 20.80 -28.99 13.67
C GLY A 12 20.22 -27.59 13.64
N THR A 13 20.87 -26.71 12.88
CA THR A 13 20.26 -25.51 12.33
C THR A 13 18.94 -25.93 11.71
N SER A 14 17.82 -25.54 12.33
CA SER A 14 16.51 -25.58 11.71
C SER A 14 16.63 -24.75 10.44
N ALA A 15 16.74 -25.43 9.30
CA ALA A 15 16.56 -24.79 8.02
C ALA A 15 15.12 -24.26 8.03
N GLU A 16 14.97 -22.94 8.23
CA GLU A 16 13.72 -22.25 7.99
C GLU A 16 13.29 -22.62 6.57
N GLN A 17 12.21 -23.40 6.49
CA GLN A 17 11.61 -23.74 5.22
C GLN A 17 11.27 -22.43 4.53
N TYR A 18 11.91 -22.18 3.39
CA TYR A 18 11.57 -21.07 2.52
C TYR A 18 10.16 -21.28 1.98
N ASN A 19 9.16 -20.85 2.76
CA ASN A 19 7.81 -20.70 2.26
C ASN A 19 7.87 -19.52 1.30
N GLY A 20 7.87 -19.81 -0.01
CA GLY A 20 7.79 -18.78 -1.05
C GLY A 20 6.57 -17.88 -0.87
N PHE A 21 6.39 -16.90 -1.77
CA PHE A 21 5.34 -15.88 -1.67
C PHE A 21 3.99 -16.42 -1.19
N SER A 22 3.44 -15.75 -0.17
CA SER A 22 2.09 -16.00 0.32
C SER A 22 1.06 -15.86 -0.80
N ALA A 23 -0.14 -16.42 -0.62
CA ALA A 23 -1.20 -16.28 -1.61
C ALA A 23 -1.53 -14.80 -1.90
N ASP A 24 -1.44 -13.96 -0.88
CA ASP A 24 -1.78 -12.54 -0.96
C ASP A 24 -0.66 -11.75 -1.68
N GLU A 25 0.61 -12.08 -1.43
CA GLU A 25 1.74 -11.54 -2.20
C GLU A 25 1.71 -11.99 -3.66
N ARG A 26 1.37 -13.26 -3.94
CA ARG A 26 1.21 -13.74 -5.32
C ARG A 26 0.07 -13.03 -6.04
N ALA A 27 -1.05 -12.79 -5.36
CA ALA A 27 -2.17 -12.04 -5.90
C ALA A 27 -1.76 -10.59 -6.20
N ALA A 28 -1.09 -9.92 -5.25
CA ALA A 28 -0.55 -8.58 -5.41
C ALA A 28 0.44 -8.47 -6.57
N MET A 29 1.34 -9.46 -6.73
CA MET A 29 2.27 -9.53 -7.86
C MET A 29 1.56 -9.75 -9.20
N LYS A 30 0.52 -10.59 -9.22
CA LYS A 30 -0.31 -10.80 -10.41
C LYS A 30 -1.08 -9.53 -10.80
N GLU A 31 -1.65 -8.83 -9.83
CA GLU A 31 -2.32 -7.55 -10.05
C GLU A 31 -1.32 -6.50 -10.56
N LEU A 32 -0.12 -6.40 -9.99
CA LEU A 32 0.93 -5.51 -10.52
C LEU A 32 1.27 -5.85 -11.98
N ALA A 33 1.41 -7.14 -12.32
CA ALA A 33 1.68 -7.57 -13.69
C ALA A 33 0.52 -7.21 -14.64
N GLN A 34 -0.73 -7.38 -14.19
CA GLN A 34 -1.92 -6.99 -14.95
C GLN A 34 -2.02 -5.47 -15.12
N GLU A 35 -1.73 -4.69 -14.08
CA GLU A 35 -1.68 -3.24 -14.11
C GLU A 35 -0.63 -2.75 -15.11
N GLN A 36 0.58 -3.29 -15.05
CA GLN A 36 1.65 -2.96 -16.01
C GLN A 36 1.24 -3.29 -17.44
N LYS A 37 0.63 -4.46 -17.66
CA LYS A 37 0.12 -4.86 -18.98
C LYS A 37 -0.99 -3.93 -19.48
N LYS A 38 -1.94 -3.56 -18.62
CA LYS A 38 -3.04 -2.63 -18.93
C LYS A 38 -2.50 -1.24 -19.24
N ALA A 39 -1.54 -0.74 -18.45
CA ALA A 39 -0.90 0.54 -18.69
C ALA A 39 -0.14 0.55 -20.03
N ALA A 40 0.59 -0.53 -20.35
CA ALA A 40 1.32 -0.67 -21.61
C ALA A 40 0.40 -0.80 -22.83
N SER A 41 -0.77 -1.44 -22.70
CA SER A 41 -1.70 -1.66 -23.81
C SER A 41 -2.60 -0.46 -24.12
N ARG A 42 -2.67 0.54 -23.23
CA ARG A 42 -3.44 1.78 -23.47
C ARG A 42 -2.90 2.52 -24.69
N ARG A 43 -3.77 2.77 -25.65
CA ARG A 43 -3.54 3.62 -26.82
C ARG A 43 -4.02 5.04 -26.53
N GLY A 44 -3.47 6.02 -27.24
CA GLY A 44 -3.76 7.44 -27.03
C GLY A 44 -2.57 8.23 -26.51
N SER A 45 -2.73 9.54 -26.47
CA SER A 45 -1.81 10.51 -25.89
C SER A 45 -1.58 10.25 -24.39
N ARG A 46 -0.51 10.82 -23.84
CA ARG A 46 -0.21 10.70 -22.41
C ARG A 46 -1.37 11.17 -21.52
N ALA A 47 -2.01 12.28 -21.89
CA ALA A 47 -3.15 12.83 -21.17
C ALA A 47 -4.37 11.88 -21.18
N GLU A 48 -4.67 11.23 -22.31
CA GLU A 48 -5.78 10.25 -22.37
C GLU A 48 -5.50 9.00 -21.52
N LYS A 49 -4.24 8.56 -21.46
CA LYS A 49 -3.84 7.42 -20.61
C LYS A 49 -3.91 7.76 -19.13
N GLU A 50 -3.55 8.99 -18.77
CA GLU A 50 -3.62 9.52 -17.40
C GLU A 50 -5.09 9.68 -16.97
N ALA A 51 -5.94 10.30 -17.80
CA ALA A 51 -7.38 10.41 -17.55
C ALA A 51 -8.05 9.04 -17.39
N ALA A 52 -7.70 8.06 -18.22
CA ALA A 52 -8.19 6.69 -18.09
C ALA A 52 -7.66 5.97 -16.82
N ALA A 53 -6.49 6.36 -16.31
CA ALA A 53 -5.93 5.83 -15.07
C ALA A 53 -6.62 6.40 -13.83
N GLU A 54 -7.13 7.63 -13.90
CA GLU A 54 -7.87 8.25 -12.79
C GLU A 54 -9.10 7.43 -12.36
N HIS A 55 -9.71 6.69 -13.29
CA HIS A 55 -10.84 5.81 -13.01
C HIS A 55 -10.47 4.45 -12.40
N ASP A 56 -9.21 4.01 -12.48
CA ASP A 56 -8.79 2.70 -11.96
C ASP A 56 -8.91 2.64 -10.43
N VAL A 57 -8.57 3.74 -9.74
CA VAL A 57 -8.63 3.82 -8.28
C VAL A 57 -10.09 3.76 -7.78
N PRO A 58 -11.02 4.63 -8.24
CA PRO A 58 -12.43 4.52 -7.87
C PRO A 58 -13.04 3.15 -8.19
N ALA A 59 -12.72 2.57 -9.36
CA ALA A 59 -13.20 1.23 -9.72
C ALA A 59 -12.69 0.17 -8.72
N LYS A 60 -11.40 0.21 -8.36
CA LYS A 60 -10.85 -0.73 -7.38
C LYS A 60 -11.44 -0.54 -5.99
N ILE A 61 -11.71 0.70 -5.58
CA ILE A 61 -12.37 1.01 -4.32
C ILE A 61 -13.78 0.41 -4.28
N ALA A 62 -14.53 0.50 -5.39
CA ALA A 62 -15.88 -0.06 -5.48
C ALA A 62 -15.92 -1.60 -5.30
N GLU A 63 -14.86 -2.30 -5.70
CA GLU A 63 -14.68 -3.75 -5.51
C GLU A 63 -14.38 -4.14 -4.05
N MET A 64 -14.03 -3.19 -3.18
CA MET A 64 -13.65 -3.50 -1.80
C MET A 64 -14.87 -3.86 -0.95
N PRO A 65 -14.69 -4.72 0.09
CA PRO A 65 -15.69 -4.93 1.12
C PRO A 65 -16.06 -3.61 1.80
N GLU A 66 -17.31 -3.47 2.22
CA GLU A 66 -17.89 -2.22 2.73
C GLU A 66 -17.02 -1.54 3.81
N ALA A 67 -16.50 -2.31 4.77
CA ALA A 67 -15.66 -1.79 5.85
C ALA A 67 -14.40 -1.07 5.36
N ASP A 68 -13.74 -1.61 4.32
CA ASP A 68 -12.55 -0.97 3.73
C ASP A 68 -12.94 0.09 2.69
N ARG A 69 -14.03 -0.14 1.95
CA ARG A 69 -14.53 0.75 0.88
C ARG A 69 -14.82 2.15 1.42
N VAL A 70 -15.59 2.26 2.51
CA VAL A 70 -15.97 3.57 3.08
C VAL A 70 -14.74 4.38 3.48
N LEU A 71 -13.74 3.73 4.08
CA LEU A 71 -12.47 4.37 4.45
C LEU A 71 -11.69 4.80 3.20
N ALA A 72 -11.59 3.92 2.20
CA ALA A 72 -10.85 4.18 0.97
C ALA A 72 -11.46 5.31 0.13
N GLU A 73 -12.79 5.36 0.00
CA GLU A 73 -13.52 6.43 -0.69
C GLU A 73 -13.24 7.79 -0.05
N ARG A 74 -13.31 7.85 1.28
CA ARG A 74 -13.10 9.09 2.01
C ARG A 74 -11.65 9.56 1.95
N ILE A 75 -10.69 8.64 2.06
CA ILE A 75 -9.27 8.93 1.88
C ILE A 75 -8.98 9.41 0.46
N HIS A 76 -9.59 8.80 -0.56
CA HIS A 76 -9.47 9.24 -1.93
C HIS A 76 -9.91 10.69 -2.11
N ALA A 77 -11.07 11.04 -1.56
CA ALA A 77 -11.59 12.41 -1.61
C ALA A 77 -10.68 13.41 -0.88
N ILE A 78 -10.17 13.04 0.31
CA ILE A 78 -9.25 13.89 1.08
C ILE A 78 -7.96 14.12 0.30
N ILE A 79 -7.37 13.08 -0.29
CA ILE A 79 -6.12 13.21 -1.04
C ILE A 79 -6.30 14.08 -2.29
N LYS A 80 -7.37 13.87 -3.08
CA LYS A 80 -7.67 14.71 -4.25
C LYS A 80 -7.86 16.18 -3.87
N THR A 81 -8.40 16.45 -2.68
CA THR A 81 -8.59 17.82 -2.17
C THR A 81 -7.30 18.43 -1.61
N ALA A 82 -6.54 17.63 -0.86
CA ALA A 82 -5.35 18.09 -0.15
C ALA A 82 -4.12 18.24 -1.06
N ALA A 83 -4.00 17.39 -2.07
CA ALA A 83 -2.90 17.36 -3.02
C ALA A 83 -3.41 16.98 -4.42
N PRO A 84 -4.05 17.92 -5.15
CA PRO A 84 -4.63 17.66 -6.47
C PRO A 84 -3.59 17.25 -7.53
N ASP A 85 -2.31 17.58 -7.31
CA ASP A 85 -1.20 17.24 -8.20
C ASP A 85 -0.80 15.76 -8.12
N LEU A 86 -1.32 15.01 -7.14
CA LEU A 86 -1.09 13.57 -7.06
C LEU A 86 -1.97 12.83 -8.06
N THR A 87 -1.34 12.01 -8.90
CA THR A 87 -2.02 11.14 -9.85
C THR A 87 -2.49 9.86 -9.16
N PRO A 88 -3.80 9.56 -9.14
CA PRO A 88 -4.30 8.27 -8.67
C PRO A 88 -3.81 7.15 -9.58
N LYS A 89 -3.34 6.05 -8.99
CA LYS A 89 -2.96 4.83 -9.70
C LYS A 89 -3.18 3.61 -8.82
N LEU A 90 -3.24 2.44 -9.45
CA LEU A 90 -3.11 1.21 -8.70
C LEU A 90 -1.64 0.87 -8.47
N TRP A 91 -1.38 0.27 -7.32
CA TRP A 91 -0.08 -0.24 -6.91
C TRP A 91 -0.29 -1.53 -6.13
N TYR A 92 0.15 -2.66 -6.70
CA TYR A 92 -0.07 -4.00 -6.12
C TYR A 92 -1.57 -4.29 -5.88
N GLY A 93 -2.43 -3.81 -6.77
CA GLY A 93 -3.89 -3.92 -6.67
C GLY A 93 -4.50 -3.12 -5.53
N MET A 94 -3.82 -2.07 -5.07
CA MET A 94 -4.34 -1.16 -4.05
C MET A 94 -4.34 0.29 -4.56
N PRO A 95 -5.27 1.14 -4.08
CA PRO A 95 -5.25 2.57 -4.35
C PRO A 95 -3.94 3.21 -3.87
N ALA A 96 -3.28 3.92 -4.77
CA ALA A 96 -2.08 4.67 -4.51
C ALA A 96 -2.12 6.01 -5.24
N TYR A 97 -1.29 6.93 -4.77
CA TYR A 97 -1.23 8.30 -5.25
C TYR A 97 0.20 8.66 -5.50
N ALA A 98 0.50 9.02 -6.74
CA ALA A 98 1.85 9.22 -7.22
C ALA A 98 2.12 10.66 -7.58
N ARG A 99 3.35 11.09 -7.31
CA ARG A 99 3.93 12.31 -7.86
C ARG A 99 5.03 11.89 -8.83
N ASP A 100 5.04 12.46 -10.03
CA ASP A 100 6.03 12.15 -11.07
C ASP A 100 6.18 10.63 -11.34
N GLY A 101 5.05 9.93 -11.34
CA GLY A 101 4.96 8.48 -11.59
C GLY A 101 5.37 7.58 -10.42
N LYS A 102 5.89 8.15 -9.31
CA LYS A 102 6.33 7.43 -8.12
C LYS A 102 5.28 7.55 -7.02
N VAL A 103 4.91 6.41 -6.43
CA VAL A 103 3.92 6.36 -5.34
C VAL A 103 4.46 7.14 -4.15
N LEU A 104 3.65 8.06 -3.64
CA LEU A 104 3.93 8.89 -2.48
C LEU A 104 3.17 8.38 -1.25
N CYS A 105 1.88 8.06 -1.42
CA CYS A 105 1.06 7.41 -0.40
C CYS A 105 0.11 6.36 -1.00
N HIS A 106 -0.35 5.43 -0.17
CA HIS A 106 -1.23 4.33 -0.59
C HIS A 106 -2.18 3.90 0.51
N PHE A 107 -3.33 3.34 0.12
CA PHE A 107 -4.28 2.71 1.01
C PHE A 107 -4.06 1.20 1.02
N GLN A 108 -3.96 0.59 2.20
CA GLN A 108 -3.86 -0.85 2.38
C GLN A 108 -5.14 -1.38 3.01
N SER A 109 -5.81 -2.31 2.32
CA SER A 109 -7.06 -2.95 2.78
C SER A 109 -6.76 -3.90 3.92
N ALA A 110 -7.56 -3.82 4.99
CA ALA A 110 -7.46 -4.75 6.11
C ALA A 110 -7.79 -6.18 5.67
N GLN A 111 -8.86 -6.31 4.90
CA GLN A 111 -9.40 -7.59 4.45
C GLN A 111 -8.42 -8.34 3.53
N LYS A 112 -7.88 -7.65 2.52
CA LYS A 112 -6.97 -8.26 1.54
C LYS A 112 -5.68 -8.77 2.19
N PHE A 113 -5.13 -8.00 3.13
CA PHE A 113 -3.86 -8.33 3.79
C PHE A 113 -4.05 -9.00 5.15
N LYS A 114 -5.29 -9.33 5.53
CA LYS A 114 -5.65 -9.95 6.82
C LYS A 114 -5.07 -9.19 8.02
N SER A 115 -4.96 -7.87 7.91
CA SER A 115 -4.48 -7.00 8.99
C SER A 115 -5.64 -6.58 9.90
N ARG A 116 -5.31 -6.21 11.13
CA ARG A 116 -6.32 -5.78 12.13
C ARG A 116 -7.05 -4.49 11.71
N TYR A 117 -6.38 -3.63 10.96
CA TYR A 117 -6.88 -2.33 10.52
C TYR A 117 -6.48 -2.08 9.07
N ALA A 118 -7.25 -1.24 8.38
CA ALA A 118 -6.80 -0.64 7.13
C ALA A 118 -5.69 0.36 7.44
N MET A 119 -4.83 0.66 6.47
CA MET A 119 -3.69 1.56 6.71
C MET A 119 -3.54 2.59 5.60
N LEU A 120 -3.18 3.81 5.99
CA LEU A 120 -2.64 4.82 5.08
C LEU A 120 -1.12 4.81 5.23
N GLY A 121 -0.42 4.36 4.18
CA GLY A 121 1.04 4.31 4.14
C GLY A 121 1.63 5.43 3.30
N PHE A 122 2.83 5.86 3.65
CA PHE A 122 3.66 6.84 2.95
C PHE A 122 4.99 6.20 2.56
N SER A 123 5.44 6.48 1.35
CA SER A 123 6.73 6.03 0.83
C SER A 123 7.89 6.88 1.36
N ASP A 124 9.12 6.43 1.06
CA ASP A 124 10.37 7.17 1.27
C ASP A 124 10.46 8.52 0.53
N ARG A 125 9.49 8.84 -0.33
CA ARG A 125 9.40 10.13 -1.05
C ARG A 125 8.53 11.17 -0.37
N ALA A 126 7.76 10.77 0.63
CA ALA A 126 6.91 11.70 1.35
C ALA A 126 7.80 12.61 2.22
N ALA A 127 7.63 13.92 2.12
CA ALA A 127 8.34 14.92 2.92
C ALA A 127 7.80 14.98 4.38
N LEU A 128 7.73 13.82 5.02
CA LEU A 128 7.25 13.65 6.39
C LEU A 128 8.37 13.57 7.42
N ASP A 129 9.63 13.64 6.99
CA ASP A 129 10.81 13.61 7.85
C ASP A 129 10.65 14.62 9.01
N ASP A 130 10.80 14.11 10.23
CA ASP A 130 10.65 14.89 11.46
C ASP A 130 11.50 14.27 12.58
N GLY A 131 12.67 14.87 12.83
CA GLY A 131 13.63 14.38 13.79
C GLY A 131 14.27 13.04 13.39
N ALA A 132 14.60 12.21 14.38
CA ALA A 132 15.27 10.93 14.17
C ALA A 132 14.34 9.78 13.74
N MET A 133 13.02 9.93 13.96
CA MET A 133 12.02 8.92 13.65
C MET A 133 10.64 9.57 13.53
N TRP A 134 9.89 9.20 12.50
CA TRP A 134 8.52 9.64 12.27
C TRP A 134 7.65 8.49 11.76
N PRO A 135 6.32 8.57 11.89
CA PRO A 135 5.44 7.52 11.38
C PRO A 135 5.36 7.55 9.85
N ALA A 136 5.62 6.41 9.23
CA ALA A 136 5.45 6.20 7.78
C ALA A 136 4.08 5.60 7.43
N SER A 137 3.37 5.01 8.38
CA SER A 137 2.05 4.42 8.17
C SER A 137 1.14 4.64 9.37
N TYR A 138 -0.15 4.83 9.09
CA TYR A 138 -1.18 5.10 10.09
C TYR A 138 -2.30 4.07 9.98
N ALA A 139 -2.63 3.42 11.10
CA ALA A 139 -3.77 2.52 11.19
C ALA A 139 -5.08 3.30 11.20
N LEU A 140 -6.07 2.80 10.45
CA LEU A 140 -7.37 3.41 10.24
C LEU A 140 -8.43 2.47 10.79
N LYS A 141 -9.02 2.86 11.92
CA LYS A 141 -10.16 2.16 12.51
C LYS A 141 -11.48 2.79 12.06
N GLU A 142 -11.51 4.12 11.99
CA GLU A 142 -12.64 4.95 11.60
C GLU A 142 -12.11 6.31 11.10
N LEU A 143 -12.97 7.09 10.44
CA LEU A 143 -12.67 8.46 10.03
C LEU A 143 -13.60 9.43 10.75
N THR A 144 -13.06 10.11 11.75
CA THR A 144 -13.69 11.26 12.41
C THR A 144 -13.25 12.54 11.73
N SER A 145 -13.97 13.65 11.89
CA SER A 145 -13.59 14.95 11.30
C SER A 145 -12.14 15.35 11.64
N ALA A 146 -11.72 15.17 12.90
CA ALA A 146 -10.34 15.43 13.31
C ALA A 146 -9.32 14.47 12.65
N GLY A 147 -9.71 13.21 12.45
CA GLY A 147 -8.90 12.24 11.70
C GLY A 147 -8.72 12.65 10.23
N GLU A 148 -9.79 13.10 9.59
CA GLU A 148 -9.77 13.57 8.20
C GLU A 148 -8.91 14.82 8.03
N GLU A 149 -9.03 15.80 8.94
CA GLU A 149 -8.19 16.99 8.97
C GLU A 149 -6.71 16.62 9.11
N ARG A 150 -6.40 15.69 10.02
CA ARG A 150 -5.05 15.18 10.22
C ARG A 150 -4.51 14.49 8.97
N ILE A 151 -5.31 13.66 8.30
CA ILE A 151 -4.91 13.02 7.03
C ILE A 151 -4.62 14.08 5.97
N GLY A 152 -5.50 15.08 5.82
CA GLY A 152 -5.29 16.17 4.87
C GLY A 152 -4.01 16.95 5.16
N ALA A 153 -3.71 17.23 6.43
CA ALA A 153 -2.46 17.89 6.84
C ALA A 153 -1.23 17.02 6.53
N LEU A 154 -1.28 15.71 6.82
CA LEU A 154 -0.22 14.78 6.50
C LEU A 154 0.04 14.69 4.99
N VAL A 155 -1.02 14.62 4.18
CA VAL A 155 -0.90 14.56 2.71
C VAL A 155 -0.28 15.85 2.16
N ARG A 156 -0.69 17.02 2.66
CA ARG A 156 -0.07 18.30 2.29
C ARG A 156 1.39 18.37 2.67
N LYS A 157 1.74 17.96 3.90
CA LYS A 157 3.15 17.90 4.34
C LYS A 157 3.93 16.92 3.47
N ALA A 158 3.36 15.76 3.15
CA ALA A 158 4.02 14.71 2.39
C ALA A 158 4.39 15.14 0.97
N VAL A 159 3.63 16.05 0.33
CA VAL A 159 3.99 16.61 -0.97
C VAL A 159 5.05 17.71 -0.90
N GLY A 160 5.41 18.21 0.28
CA GLY A 160 6.42 19.26 0.45
C GLY A 160 5.88 20.67 0.21
#